data_AF-A0ABD2NRQ9-F1
#
_entry.id   AF-A0ABD2NRQ9-F1
#
_cell.length_a   1.000
_cell.length_b   1.000
_cell.length_c   1.000
_cell.angle_alpha   90.00
_cell.angle_beta   90.00
_cell.angle_gamma   90.00
#
_symmetry.space_group_name_H-M   'P 1'
#
loop_
_entity.id
_entity.type
_entity.pdbx_description
1 polymer ?
#
loop_
_entity_poly.entity_id
_entity_poly.type
_entity_poly.pdbx_seq_one_letter_code
_entity_poly.pdbx_strand_id
1 'polypeptide(L)'
;MNDIPSKKRIKKKVTNLEELNEELHCVDWETLLLGRSVEDMWKEFSSILKFLTEKHTKTFIEYPSKPWINNEVPRMIRQKKTLWQRYTRSKRIQDYQNHRNLSNVLSSIESKEVLQI
;
A
#
# COMPACT_ATOMS: atom_id res chain seq x y z
N MET A 1 18.29 -31.31 4.02
CA MET A 1 16.96 -30.65 4.14
C MET A 1 17.21 -29.29 4.74
N ASN A 2 17.20 -28.23 3.93
CA ASN A 2 17.35 -26.87 4.42
C ASN A 2 15.95 -26.30 4.61
N ASP A 3 15.52 -26.15 5.86
CA ASP A 3 14.30 -25.44 6.21
C ASP A 3 14.44 -23.98 5.77
N ILE A 4 13.65 -23.60 4.76
CA ILE A 4 13.52 -22.21 4.34
C ILE A 4 12.73 -21.51 5.45
N PRO A 5 13.30 -20.54 6.18
CA PRO A 5 12.58 -19.86 7.25
C PRO A 5 11.34 -19.19 6.66
N SER A 6 10.17 -19.57 7.19
CA SER A 6 8.89 -18.99 6.75
C SER A 6 8.94 -17.48 6.99
N LYS A 7 8.79 -16.71 5.90
CA LYS A 7 8.87 -15.25 5.95
C LYS A 7 7.80 -14.72 6.91
N LYS A 8 8.22 -14.03 7.99
CA LYS A 8 7.30 -13.33 8.89
C LYS A 8 6.54 -12.26 8.10
N ARG A 9 5.22 -12.41 8.03
CA ARG A 9 4.31 -11.46 7.37
C ARG A 9 4.14 -10.25 8.29
N ILE A 10 4.47 -9.06 7.81
CA ILE A 10 4.22 -7.83 8.56
C ILE A 10 2.83 -7.33 8.17
N LYS A 11 1.94 -7.22 9.16
CA LYS A 11 0.62 -6.61 8.99
C LYS A 11 0.76 -5.12 9.26
N LYS A 12 0.60 -4.29 8.23
CA LYS A 12 0.54 -2.84 8.36
C LYS A 12 -0.91 -2.40 8.34
N LYS A 13 -1.32 -1.59 9.32
CA LYS A 13 -2.63 -0.94 9.33
C LYS A 13 -2.46 0.51 8.94
N VAL A 14 -3.27 1.01 8.02
CA VAL A 14 -3.33 2.43 7.67
C VAL A 14 -4.78 2.86 7.83
N THR A 15 -5.00 3.88 8.65
CA THR A 15 -6.32 4.42 8.96
C THR A 15 -6.48 5.76 8.27
N ASN A 16 -7.60 5.96 7.58
CA ASN A 16 -7.94 7.27 7.05
C ASN A 16 -8.52 8.14 8.18
N LEU A 17 -7.69 9.04 8.72
CA LEU A 17 -8.09 9.88 9.85
C LEU A 17 -9.07 10.98 9.45
N GLU A 18 -9.06 11.43 8.20
CA GLU A 18 -9.95 12.48 7.70
C GLU A 18 -11.39 11.95 7.63
N GLU A 19 -11.60 10.82 6.95
CA GLU A 19 -12.91 10.16 6.86
C GLU A 19 -13.42 9.69 8.23
N LEU A 20 -12.51 9.20 9.09
CA LEU A 20 -12.85 8.83 10.47
C LEU A 20 -13.38 10.04 11.25
N ASN A 21 -12.71 11.18 11.14
CA ASN A 21 -13.08 12.39 11.87
C ASN A 21 -14.41 12.97 11.37
N GLU A 22 -14.63 12.96 10.05
CA GLU A 22 -15.91 13.36 9.45
C GLU A 22 -17.07 12.51 9.97
N GLU A 23 -16.91 11.18 10.03
CA GLU A 23 -17.95 10.31 10.55
C GLU A 23 -18.16 10.48 12.06
N LEU A 24 -17.11 10.70 12.85
CA LEU A 24 -17.22 10.99 14.29
C LEU A 24 -17.96 12.31 14.57
N HIS A 25 -17.79 13.32 13.71
CA HIS A 25 -18.52 14.58 13.81
C HIS A 25 -20.01 14.46 13.49
N CYS A 26 -20.40 13.49 12.66
CA CYS A 26 -21.79 13.19 12.34
C CYS A 26 -22.52 12.37 13.42
N VAL A 27 -21.80 11.84 14.42
CA VAL A 27 -22.41 11.09 15.52
C VAL A 27 -23.04 12.06 16.50
N ASP A 28 -24.34 11.89 16.75
CA ASP A 28 -25.06 12.64 17.78
C ASP A 28 -24.76 12.05 19.17
N TRP A 29 -23.67 12.53 19.75
CA TRP A 29 -23.20 12.11 21.07
C TRP A 29 -24.16 12.50 22.19
N GLU A 30 -24.91 13.59 22.02
CA GLU A 30 -25.79 14.10 23.05
C GLU A 30 -26.95 13.11 23.25
N THR A 31 -27.63 12.70 22.18
CA THR A 31 -28.72 11.72 22.29
C THR A 31 -28.25 10.31 22.62
N LEU A 32 -27.05 9.92 22.19
CA LEU A 32 -26.50 8.58 22.47
C LEU A 32 -26.06 8.41 23.92
N LEU A 33 -25.54 9.47 24.54
CA LEU A 33 -24.97 9.40 25.88
C LEU A 33 -25.94 9.88 26.96
N LEU A 34 -26.91 10.76 26.67
CA LEU A 34 -27.84 11.25 27.69
C LEU A 34 -28.68 10.13 28.33
N GLY A 35 -28.83 10.21 29.64
CA GLY A 35 -29.71 9.33 30.43
C GLY A 35 -29.15 7.92 30.70
N ARG A 36 -27.92 7.61 30.26
CA ARG A 36 -27.27 6.32 30.53
C ARG A 36 -26.36 6.38 31.76
N SER A 37 -25.98 5.20 32.27
CA SER A 37 -24.91 5.10 33.27
C SER A 37 -23.56 5.42 32.62
N VAL A 38 -22.59 5.89 33.41
CA VAL A 38 -21.24 6.21 32.92
C VAL A 38 -20.57 4.98 32.28
N GLU A 39 -20.82 3.78 32.82
CA GLU A 39 -20.26 2.54 32.30
C GLU A 39 -20.86 2.17 30.93
N ASP A 40 -22.17 2.38 30.75
CA ASP A 40 -22.84 2.12 29.48
C ASP A 40 -22.47 3.17 28.43
N MET A 41 -22.32 4.44 28.82
CA MET A 41 -21.78 5.50 27.97
C MET A 41 -20.39 5.12 27.43
N TRP A 42 -19.50 4.64 28.30
CA TRP A 42 -18.15 4.29 27.92
C TRP A 42 -18.09 3.07 27.00
N LYS A 43 -18.95 2.07 27.24
CA LYS A 43 -19.09 0.92 26.33
C LYS A 43 -19.54 1.35 24.95
N GLU A 44 -20.53 2.23 24.86
CA GLU A 44 -21.05 2.66 23.57
C GLU A 44 -20.09 3.56 22.82
N PHE A 45 -19.47 4.51 23.50
CA PHE A 45 -18.40 5.31 22.94
C PHE A 45 -17.26 4.45 22.38
N SER A 46 -16.76 3.50 23.18
CA SER A 46 -15.66 2.63 22.77
C SER A 46 -16.06 1.66 21.65
N SER A 47 -17.33 1.24 21.60
CA SER A 47 -17.88 0.42 20.52
C SER A 47 -17.93 1.19 19.19
N ILE A 48 -18.49 2.41 19.20
CA ILE A 48 -18.57 3.28 18.03
C ILE A 48 -17.17 3.61 17.52
N LEU A 49 -16.26 3.99 18.42
CA LEU A 49 -14.90 4.33 18.04
C LEU A 49 -14.15 3.13 17.42
N LYS A 50 -14.30 1.92 17.98
CA LYS A 50 -13.73 0.70 17.39
C LYS A 50 -14.33 0.41 16.03
N PHE A 51 -15.65 0.47 15.89
CA PHE A 51 -16.35 0.20 14.64
C PHE A 51 -15.89 1.16 13.53
N LEU A 52 -15.87 2.47 13.81
CA LEU A 52 -15.43 3.47 12.84
C LEU A 52 -13.94 3.33 12.52
N THR A 53 -13.12 3.03 13.53
CA THR A 53 -11.70 2.78 13.32
C THR A 53 -11.49 1.58 12.40
N GLU A 54 -12.20 0.46 12.62
CA GLU A 54 -12.09 -0.73 11.78
C GLU A 54 -12.59 -0.48 10.36
N LYS A 55 -13.70 0.25 10.21
CA LYS A 55 -14.27 0.64 8.91
C LYS A 55 -13.28 1.43 8.06
N HIS A 56 -12.60 2.40 8.67
CA HIS A 56 -11.64 3.28 7.97
C HIS A 56 -10.20 2.78 8.00
N THR A 57 -9.95 1.60 8.58
CA THR A 57 -8.62 1.00 8.61
C THR A 57 -8.46 -0.04 7.51
N LYS A 58 -7.53 0.23 6.60
CA LYS A 58 -7.09 -0.74 5.59
C LYS A 58 -5.89 -1.52 6.13
N THR A 59 -5.99 -2.84 6.08
CA THR A 59 -4.89 -3.74 6.48
C THR A 59 -4.14 -4.23 5.26
N PHE A 60 -2.83 -4.05 5.26
CA PHE A 60 -1.93 -4.49 4.20
C PHE A 60 -0.99 -5.56 4.73
N ILE A 61 -0.73 -6.57 3.89
CA ILE A 61 0.32 -7.56 4.15
C ILE A 61 1.54 -7.11 3.35
N GLU A 62 2.59 -6.72 4.07
CA GLU A 62 3.86 -6.36 3.45
C GLU A 62 4.83 -7.52 3.58
N TYR A 63 5.45 -7.90 2.46
CA TYR A 63 6.53 -8.87 2.44
C TYR A 63 7.83 -8.09 2.55
N PRO A 64 8.67 -8.38 3.56
CA PRO A 64 9.95 -7.71 3.67
C PRO A 64 10.75 -7.96 2.39
N SER A 65 11.23 -6.88 1.78
CA SER A 65 12.22 -6.98 0.72
C SER A 65 13.45 -7.71 1.24
N LYS A 66 14.05 -8.55 0.40
CA LYS A 66 15.39 -9.07 0.70
C LYS A 66 16.35 -7.87 0.64
N PRO A 67 17.10 -7.54 1.71
CA PRO A 67 17.95 -6.36 1.74
C PRO A 67 19.11 -6.42 0.75
N TRP A 68 19.52 -7.63 0.34
CA TRP A 68 20.54 -7.85 -0.69
C TRP A 68 20.00 -7.81 -2.14
N ILE A 69 18.69 -7.60 -2.33
CA ILE A 69 18.09 -7.43 -3.65
C ILE A 69 17.69 -5.97 -3.81
N ASN A 70 18.26 -5.29 -4.80
CA ASN A 70 17.77 -3.99 -5.20
C ASN A 70 16.41 -4.15 -5.90
N ASN A 71 15.32 -3.79 -5.22
CA ASN A 71 13.96 -3.91 -5.77
C ASN A 71 13.67 -2.94 -6.92
N GLU A 72 14.53 -1.96 -7.15
CA GLU A 72 14.36 -0.98 -8.22
C GLU A 72 14.39 -1.65 -9.59
N VAL A 73 15.34 -2.56 -9.84
CA VAL A 73 15.47 -3.23 -11.13
C VAL A 73 14.25 -4.13 -11.45
N PRO A 74 13.80 -5.04 -10.56
CA PRO A 74 12.55 -5.78 -10.77
C PRO A 74 11.32 -4.89 -10.94
N ARG A 75 11.25 -3.76 -10.23
CA ARG A 75 10.15 -2.77 -10.38
C ARG A 75 10.16 -2.16 -11.77
N MET A 76 11.31 -1.73 -12.25
CA MET A 76 11.48 -1.15 -13.59
C MET A 76 11.16 -2.17 -14.70
N ILE A 77 11.57 -3.44 -14.56
CA ILE A 77 11.21 -4.51 -15.52
C ILE A 77 9.68 -4.67 -15.63
N ARG A 78 8.97 -4.67 -14.48
CA ARG A 78 7.50 -4.74 -14.47
C ARG A 78 6.89 -3.52 -15.14
N GLN A 79 7.38 -2.33 -14.84
CA GLN A 79 6.93 -1.07 -15.45
C GLN A 79 7.15 -1.06 -16.96
N LYS A 80 8.30 -1.55 -17.45
CA LYS A 80 8.57 -1.73 -18.89
C LYS A 80 7.48 -2.57 -19.55
N LYS A 81 7.17 -3.73 -18.96
CA LYS A 81 6.12 -4.64 -19.47
C LYS A 81 4.75 -3.96 -19.49
N THR A 82 4.39 -3.22 -18.44
CA THR A 82 3.13 -2.48 -18.38
C THR A 82 3.05 -1.38 -19.44
N LEU A 83 4.12 -0.62 -19.67
CA LEU A 83 4.17 0.41 -20.71
C LEU A 83 4.05 -0.20 -22.12
N TRP A 84 4.70 -1.34 -22.36
CA TRP A 84 4.53 -2.08 -23.60
C TRP A 84 3.08 -2.53 -23.80
N GLN A 85 2.47 -3.14 -22.79
CA GLN A 85 1.05 -3.55 -22.84
C GLN A 85 0.10 -2.37 -23.03
N ARG A 86 0.42 -1.21 -22.45
CA ARG A 86 -0.36 0.01 -22.62
C ARG A 86 -0.25 0.53 -24.05
N TYR A 87 0.97 0.61 -24.59
CA TYR A 87 1.21 1.00 -25.97
C TYR A 87 0.53 0.05 -26.97
N THR A 88 0.60 -1.26 -26.77
CA THR A 88 -0.03 -2.22 -27.68
C THR A 88 -1.54 -2.05 -27.76
N ARG A 89 -2.18 -1.61 -26.66
CA ARG A 89 -3.61 -1.30 -26.59
C ARG A 89 -3.96 0.09 -27.11
N SER A 90 -3.23 1.13 -26.68
CA SER A 90 -3.56 2.55 -26.93
C SER A 90 -3.00 3.08 -28.24
N LYS A 91 -1.92 2.47 -28.75
CA LYS A 91 -1.06 2.93 -29.87
C LYS A 91 -0.54 4.36 -29.72
N ARG A 92 -0.56 4.93 -28.50
CA ARG A 92 -0.07 6.30 -28.25
C ARG A 92 1.45 6.33 -28.29
N ILE A 93 2.01 7.28 -29.04
CA ILE A 93 3.47 7.42 -29.19
C ILE A 93 4.18 7.70 -27.85
N GLN A 94 3.52 8.41 -26.93
CA GLN A 94 4.05 8.70 -25.59
C GLN A 94 4.31 7.43 -24.78
N ASP A 95 3.42 6.43 -24.85
CA ASP A 95 3.61 5.16 -24.15
C ASP A 95 4.82 4.39 -24.69
N TYR A 96 5.04 4.46 -26.01
CA TYR A 96 6.22 3.88 -26.66
C TYR A 96 7.52 4.60 -26.28
N GLN A 97 7.52 5.94 -26.27
CA GLN A 97 8.67 6.74 -25.83
C GLN A 97 9.04 6.43 -24.38
N ASN A 98 8.05 6.36 -23.49
CA ASN A 98 8.25 5.99 -22.10
C ASN A 98 8.82 4.57 -21.96
N HIS A 99 8.30 3.60 -22.73
CA HIS A 99 8.85 2.25 -22.77
C HIS A 99 10.32 2.24 -23.22
N ARG A 100 10.65 3.00 -24.27
CA ARG A 100 12.01 3.04 -24.84
C ARG A 100 13.00 3.71 -23.91
N ASN A 101 12.62 4.83 -23.28
CA ASN A 101 13.44 5.51 -22.28
C ASN A 101 13.76 4.58 -21.11
N LEU A 102 12.75 3.87 -20.61
CA LEU A 102 12.92 2.93 -19.50
C LEU A 102 13.79 1.72 -19.90
N SER A 103 13.71 1.26 -21.16
CA SER A 103 14.61 0.23 -21.69
C SER A 103 16.07 0.71 -21.74
N ASN A 104 16.34 1.94 -22.15
CA ASN A 104 17.69 2.48 -22.21
C ASN A 104 18.32 2.59 -20.81
N VAL A 105 17.53 3.02 -19.82
CA VAL A 105 17.99 3.11 -18.42
C VAL A 105 18.35 1.71 -17.90
N LEU A 106 17.51 0.70 -18.15
CA LEU A 106 17.80 -0.69 -17.74
C LEU A 106 19.09 -1.22 -18.38
N SER A 107 19.28 -1.02 -19.69
CA SER A 107 20.51 -1.45 -20.38
C SER A 107 21.77 -0.73 -19.88
N SER A 108 21.65 0.53 -19.44
CA SER A 108 22.76 1.25 -18.80
C SER A 108 23.11 0.70 -17.42
N ILE A 109 22.14 0.22 -16.65
CA ILE A 109 22.37 -0.43 -15.36
C ILE A 109 23.08 -1.77 -15.57
N GLU A 110 22.57 -2.60 -16.49
CA GLU A 110 23.19 -3.89 -16.85
C GLU A 110 24.65 -3.70 -17.29
N SER A 111 24.93 -2.65 -18.09
CA SER A 111 26.29 -2.35 -18.56
C SER A 111 27.24 -1.90 -17.45
N LYS A 112 26.74 -1.26 -16.38
CA LYS A 112 27.54 -0.82 -15.23
C LYS A 112 27.83 -1.96 -14.26
N GLU A 113 26.89 -2.88 -14.08
CA GLU A 113 27.06 -4.05 -13.21
C GLU A 113 28.05 -5.07 -13.81
N VAL A 114 28.12 -5.19 -15.15
CA VAL A 114 29.08 -6.07 -15.85
C VAL A 114 30.53 -5.56 -15.76
N LEU A 115 30.76 -4.28 -15.47
CA LEU A 115 32.10 -3.67 -15.39
C LEU A 115 32.70 -3.64 -13.97
N GLN A 116 32.03 -4.25 -12.98
CA GLN A 116 32.51 -4.35 -11.59
C GLN A 116 32.89 -5.78 -11.16
N ILE A 117 33.08 -6.69 -12.12
CA ILE A 117 33.70 -8.02 -11.93
C ILE A 117 35.07 -8.00 -12.60
#